data_AF-A0A4Z0KQR6-F1
#
_entry.id   AF-A0A4Z0KQR6-F1
#
_cell.length_a   1.000
_cell.length_b   1.000
_cell.length_c   1.000
_cell.angle_alpha   90.00
_cell.angle_beta   90.00
_cell.angle_gamma   90.00
#
_symmetry.space_group_name_H-M   'P 1'
#
loop_
_entity.id
_entity.type
_entity.pdbx_description
1 polymer ?
#
loop_
_entity_poly.entity_id
_entity_poly.type
_entity_poly.pdbx_seq_one_letter_code
_entity_poly.pdbx_strand_id
1 'polypeptide(L)' 'GDGPAVELGVRGRHKEVDAGEWKTGESSSTKGSSTNSYAKLTINGEVLYEVDLVNMVEIVSGVDLMEAHRNALGL' A
#
# COMPACT_ATOMS: atom_id res chain seq x y z
N GLY A 1 11.68 -19.70 -9.64
CA GLY A 1 12.01 -19.83 -8.21
C GLY A 1 10.70 -19.77 -7.48
N ASP A 2 10.35 -20.82 -6.75
CA ASP A 2 9.03 -20.99 -6.14
C ASP A 2 9.00 -20.32 -4.75
N GLY A 3 9.08 -18.99 -4.75
CA GLY A 3 8.85 -18.17 -3.56
C GLY A 3 7.39 -17.75 -3.50
N PRO A 4 6.83 -17.48 -2.30
CA PRO A 4 5.45 -17.03 -2.19
C PRO A 4 5.25 -15.74 -3.00
N ALA A 5 4.17 -15.67 -3.77
CA ALA A 5 3.84 -14.49 -4.57
C ALA A 5 3.41 -13.37 -3.62
N VAL A 6 4.10 -12.23 -3.67
CA VAL A 6 3.81 -11.05 -2.84
C VAL A 6 3.35 -9.92 -3.75
N GLU A 7 2.16 -9.37 -3.50
CA GLU A 7 1.62 -8.24 -4.25
C GLU A 7 1.24 -7.11 -3.30
N LEU A 8 1.67 -5.90 -3.64
CA LEU A 8 1.31 -4.68 -2.91
C LEU A 8 0.58 -3.73 -3.87
N GLY A 9 -0.73 -3.63 -3.71
CA GLY A 9 -1.56 -2.65 -4.40
C GLY A 9 -1.64 -1.37 -3.59
N VAL A 10 -1.31 -0.22 -4.18
CA VAL A 10 -1.43 1.08 -3.53
C VAL A 10 -2.22 2.06 -4.40
N ARG A 11 -2.99 2.93 -3.75
CA ARG A 11 -3.60 4.10 -4.39
C ARG A 11 -3.35 5.31 -3.50
N GLY A 12 -2.83 6.36 -4.12
CA GLY A 12 -2.39 7.54 -3.41
C GLY A 12 -2.02 8.66 -4.36
N ARG A 13 -1.41 9.69 -3.79
CA ARG A 13 -0.80 10.79 -4.54
C ARG A 13 0.70 10.73 -4.34
N HIS A 14 1.46 10.81 -5.42
CA HIS A 14 2.90 11.02 -5.35
C HIS A 14 3.15 12.36 -4.67
N LYS A 15 3.96 12.34 -3.61
CA LYS A 15 4.31 13.52 -2.82
C LYS A 15 5.59 14.14 -3.33
N GLU A 16 6.58 13.31 -3.67
CA GLU A 16 7.90 13.76 -4.09
C GLU A 16 8.50 12.73 -5.04
N VAL A 17 9.22 13.21 -6.04
CA VAL A 17 10.03 12.38 -6.92
C VAL A 17 11.42 13.02 -6.97
N ASP A 18 12.39 12.34 -6.39
CA ASP A 18 13.80 12.68 -6.45
C ASP A 18 14.45 11.81 -7.54
N ALA A 19 14.85 12.45 -8.64
CA ALA A 19 15.45 11.77 -9.78
C ALA A 19 16.95 11.47 -9.59
N GLY A 20 17.54 11.91 -8.47
CA GLY A 20 18.97 11.82 -8.21
C GLY A 20 19.83 12.63 -9.18
N GLU A 21 21.15 12.43 -9.11
CA GLU A 21 22.08 12.96 -10.10
C GLU A 21 22.20 12.02 -11.30
N TRP A 22 22.20 12.61 -12.50
CA TRP A 22 22.36 11.89 -13.75
C TRP A 22 23.80 12.05 -14.22
N LYS A 23 24.58 10.97 -14.16
CA LYS A 23 25.97 10.91 -14.63
C LYS A 23 26.09 9.90 -15.75
N THR A 24 26.75 10.28 -16.84
CA THR A 24 26.98 9.40 -17.99
C THR A 24 27.80 8.18 -17.57
N GLY A 25 27.23 6.98 -17.75
CA GLY A 25 27.90 5.72 -17.42
C GLY A 25 27.63 5.18 -16.01
N GLU A 26 26.88 5.89 -15.18
CA GLU A 26 26.48 5.44 -13.85
C GLU A 26 24.96 5.17 -13.78
N SER A 27 24.55 4.21 -12.95
CA SER A 27 23.14 4.01 -12.62
C SER A 27 22.67 5.09 -11.65
N SER A 28 21.63 5.85 -12.01
CA SER A 28 20.94 6.72 -11.07
C SER A 28 19.85 5.96 -10.32
N SER A 29 19.58 6.36 -9.08
CA SER A 29 18.43 5.86 -8.30
C SER A 29 17.37 6.95 -8.25
N THR A 30 16.15 6.61 -8.66
CA THR A 30 14.99 7.49 -8.51
C THR A 30 14.24 7.09 -7.26
N LYS A 31 14.07 8.03 -6.33
CA LYS A 31 13.31 7.83 -5.10
C LYS A 31 11.98 8.55 -5.22
N GLY A 32 10.89 7.77 -5.22
CA GLY A 32 9.53 8.31 -5.11
C GLY A 32 8.99 8.16 -3.70
N SER A 33 8.32 9.19 -3.18
CA SER A 33 7.47 9.07 -1.99
C SER A 33 6.01 9.32 -2.37
N SER A 34 5.10 8.56 -1.78
CA SER A 34 3.66 8.67 -2.02
C SER A 34 2.89 8.70 -0.71
N THR A 35 1.88 9.54 -0.63
CA THR A 35 0.89 9.51 0.44
C THR A 35 -0.26 8.64 -0.05
N ASN A 36 -0.41 7.45 0.54
CA ASN A 36 -1.40 6.47 0.13
C ASN A 36 -2.70 6.63 0.94
N SER A 37 -3.83 6.60 0.24
CA SER A 37 -5.17 6.53 0.85
C SER A 37 -5.69 5.09 0.90
N TYR A 38 -5.06 4.20 0.12
CA TYR A 38 -5.35 2.78 0.08
C TYR A 38 -4.05 1.99 -0.08
N ALA A 39 -3.91 0.89 0.67
CA ALA A 39 -2.83 -0.08 0.52
C ALA A 39 -3.35 -1.48 0.84
N LYS A 40 -3.05 -2.45 -0.02
CA LYS A 40 -3.39 -3.87 0.15
C LYS A 40 -2.20 -4.75 -0.14
N LEU A 41 -1.81 -5.55 0.84
CA LEU A 41 -0.76 -6.55 0.77
C LEU A 41 -1.39 -7.94 0.72
N THR A 42 -1.10 -8.67 -0.35
CA THR A 42 -1.48 -10.08 -0.50
C THR A 42 -0.24 -10.96 -0.59
N ILE A 43 -0.27 -12.11 0.07
CA ILE A 43 0.74 -13.17 -0.07
C ILE A 43 0.03 -14.45 -0.46
N ASN A 44 0.41 -15.06 -1.58
CA ASN A 44 -0.23 -16.26 -2.15
C ASN A 44 -1.76 -16.10 -2.32
N GLY A 45 -2.23 -14.88 -2.59
CA GLY A 45 -3.66 -14.57 -2.73
C GLY A 45 -4.40 -14.30 -1.40
N GLU A 46 -3.76 -14.50 -0.25
CA GLU A 46 -4.33 -14.16 1.07
C GLU A 46 -4.02 -12.71 1.44
N VAL A 47 -5.02 -11.98 1.94
CA VAL A 47 -4.88 -10.58 2.37
C VAL A 47 -4.27 -10.53 3.77
N LEU A 48 -3.00 -10.11 3.86
CA LEU A 48 -2.33 -9.92 5.16
C LEU A 48 -2.63 -8.55 5.74
N TYR A 49 -2.75 -7.54 4.90
CA TYR A 49 -2.98 -6.17 5.34
C TYR A 49 -3.77 -5.41 4.29
N GLU A 50 -4.83 -4.73 4.69
CA GLU A 50 -5.56 -3.82 3.83
C GLU A 50 -6.00 -2.59 4.63
N VAL A 51 -5.65 -1.41 4.16
CA VAL A 51 -6.10 -0.14 4.73
C VAL A 51 -6.75 0.68 3.64
N ASP A 52 -7.98 1.10 3.90
CA ASP A 52 -8.74 2.06 3.12
C ASP A 52 -9.24 3.16 4.06
N LEU A 53 -8.62 4.32 3.97
CA LEU A 53 -8.99 5.47 4.81
C LEU A 53 -10.33 6.08 4.40
N VAL A 54 -10.76 5.91 3.15
CA VAL A 54 -12.00 6.50 2.63
C VAL A 54 -13.19 5.66 3.06
N ASN A 55 -13.07 4.34 2.95
CA ASN A 55 -14.11 3.41 3.34
C ASN A 55 -14.01 2.97 4.81
N MET A 56 -13.02 3.48 5.56
CA MET A 56 -12.73 3.07 6.94
C MET A 56 -12.59 1.55 7.08
N VAL A 57 -11.79 0.94 6.23
CA VAL A 57 -11.46 -0.48 6.29
C VAL A 57 -10.03 -0.62 6.78
N GLU A 58 -9.83 -1.41 7.83
CA GLU A 58 -8.51 -1.79 8.30
C GLU A 58 -8.52 -3.28 8.61
N ILE A 59 -7.99 -4.07 7.67
CA ILE A 59 -7.88 -5.51 7.79
C ILE A 59 -6.44 -5.84 8.15
N VAL A 60 -6.24 -6.55 9.25
CA VAL A 60 -4.93 -7.04 9.70
C VAL A 60 -5.04 -8.55 9.89
N SER A 61 -4.24 -9.32 9.15
CA SER A 61 -4.26 -10.79 9.16
C SER A 61 -5.67 -11.36 8.98
N GLY A 62 -6.45 -10.78 8.06
CA GLY A 62 -7.82 -11.18 7.76
C GLY A 62 -8.91 -10.68 8.72
N VAL A 63 -8.57 -9.94 9.79
CA VAL A 63 -9.54 -9.38 10.75
C VAL A 63 -9.78 -7.90 10.48
N ASP A 64 -11.03 -7.50 10.28
CA ASP A 64 -11.41 -6.09 10.12
C ASP A 64 -11.55 -5.40 11.49
N LEU A 65 -10.64 -4.49 11.78
CA LEU A 65 -10.58 -3.73 13.04
C LEU A 65 -11.53 -2.52 13.05
N MET A 66 -12.03 -2.09 11.88
CA MET A 66 -12.88 -0.91 11.75
C MET A 66 -14.34 -1.26 11.52
N GLU A 67 -14.70 -2.53 11.45
CA GLU A 67 -16.09 -3.00 11.31
C GLU A 67 -17.02 -2.41 12.37
N ALA A 68 -16.62 -2.44 13.64
CA ALA A 68 -17.42 -1.89 14.74
C ALA A 68 -17.62 -0.37 14.61
N HIS A 69 -16.58 0.35 14.15
CA HIS A 69 -16.66 1.79 13.93
C HIS A 69 -17.55 2.14 12.73
N ARG A 70 -17.46 1.39 11.62
CA ARG A 70 -18.34 1.57 10.46
C ARG A 70 -19.80 1.32 10.82
N ASN A 71 -20.08 0.22 11.52
CA ASN A 71 -21.42 -0.08 12.03
C ASN A 71 -21.98 1.04 12.93
N ALA A 72 -21.15 1.61 13.81
CA ALA A 72 -21.55 2.72 14.68
C ALA A 72 -21.82 4.02 13.91
N LEU A 73 -21.17 4.22 12.77
CA LEU A 73 -21.33 5.38 11.89
C LEU A 73 -22.38 5.17 10.77
N GLY A 74 -22.94 3.96 10.67
CA GLY A 74 -23.93 3.60 9.65
C GLY A 74 -23.35 3.43 8.24
N LEU A 75 -22.08 3.04 8.13
CA LEU A 75 -21.34 2.82 6.88
C LEU A 75 -21.12 1.33 6.59
#